data_AF-A0A7X6ZW27-F1
#
_entry.id   AF-A0A7X6ZW27-F1
#
_cell.length_a   1.000
_cell.length_b   1.000
_cell.length_c   1.000
_cell.angle_alpha   90.00
_cell.angle_beta   90.00
_cell.angle_gamma   90.00
#
_symmetry.space_group_name_H-M   'P 1'
#
loop_
_entity.id
_entity.type
_entity.pdbx_description
1 polymer ?
#
loop_
_entity_poly.entity_id
_entity_poly.type
_entity_poly.pdbx_seq_one_letter_code
_entity_poly.pdbx_strand_id
1 'polypeptide(L)'
;MTADKWAFAYDDKKHYLPSNGYILTSTEMPIKYLLALLNSKLMEFYFGFEGIMTAGGAFTLKHETISILPIKLKSGKLYSTFAVLVNYVLSCKGAKSSNYDVPFSYFEQIIDGMVFELYFEEELKEAGRDVLKYLTDLKPITDDMSDEQKLEIIESEFNRLYDKDHPVRNNLFYMDSIPEIRIIKGLDKDADK
;
A
#
# COMPACT_ATOMS: atom_id res chain seq x y z
N MET A 1 6.39 -19.92 -4.91
CA MET A 1 7.45 -19.34 -4.08
C MET A 1 7.03 -19.44 -2.62
N THR A 2 7.96 -19.52 -1.69
CA THR A 2 7.67 -19.27 -0.27
C THR A 2 8.36 -17.99 0.16
N ALA A 3 7.68 -17.13 0.91
CA ALA A 3 8.23 -15.87 1.43
C ALA A 3 8.10 -15.86 2.96
N ASP A 4 9.19 -15.50 3.66
CA ASP A 4 9.21 -15.32 5.11
C ASP A 4 8.49 -14.06 5.55
N LYS A 5 8.35 -13.09 4.64
CA LYS A 5 7.64 -11.83 4.84
C LYS A 5 6.61 -11.61 3.73
N TRP A 6 5.51 -10.97 4.09
CA TRP A 6 4.55 -10.48 3.11
C TRP A 6 5.16 -9.29 2.37
N ALA A 7 5.65 -9.52 1.16
CA ALA A 7 6.26 -8.48 0.35
C ALA A 7 6.17 -8.80 -1.13
N PHE A 8 5.73 -7.81 -1.92
CA PHE A 8 5.76 -7.82 -3.37
C PHE A 8 6.66 -6.70 -3.85
N ALA A 9 7.48 -6.97 -4.86
CA ALA A 9 8.41 -6.01 -5.44
C ALA A 9 7.97 -5.61 -6.84
N TYR A 10 8.25 -4.35 -7.19
CA TYR A 10 8.17 -3.86 -8.56
C TYR A 10 9.53 -4.03 -9.23
N ASP A 11 9.51 -4.54 -10.47
CA ASP A 11 10.72 -4.67 -11.29
C ASP A 11 10.55 -3.92 -12.61
N ASP A 12 11.34 -2.86 -12.76
CA ASP A 12 11.51 -2.07 -13.98
C ASP A 12 12.87 -2.29 -14.66
N LYS A 13 13.75 -3.11 -14.06
CA LYS A 13 15.11 -3.37 -14.56
C LYS A 13 15.27 -4.73 -15.22
N LYS A 14 14.17 -5.46 -15.41
CA LYS A 14 14.12 -6.76 -16.12
C LYS A 14 15.03 -7.81 -15.48
N HIS A 15 14.94 -7.94 -14.17
CA HIS A 15 15.68 -8.96 -13.44
C HIS A 15 15.18 -10.36 -13.80
N TYR A 16 16.09 -11.33 -13.88
CA TYR A 16 15.73 -12.73 -14.03
C TYR A 16 15.41 -13.34 -12.67
N LEU A 17 14.37 -14.18 -12.64
CA LEU A 17 14.02 -14.94 -11.45
C LEU A 17 14.48 -16.41 -11.59
N PRO A 18 14.84 -17.07 -10.47
CA PRO A 18 14.98 -18.52 -10.44
C PRO A 18 13.64 -19.21 -10.75
N SER A 19 13.67 -20.52 -11.02
CA SER A 19 12.50 -21.30 -11.45
C SER A 19 11.33 -21.33 -10.47
N ASN A 20 11.56 -21.01 -9.19
CA ASN A 20 10.53 -20.91 -8.16
C ASN A 20 9.94 -19.50 -8.00
N GLY A 21 10.41 -18.55 -8.82
CA GLY A 21 9.95 -17.17 -8.87
C GLY A 21 8.76 -16.95 -9.80
N TYR A 22 7.92 -15.97 -9.45
CA TYR A 22 6.75 -15.60 -10.23
C TYR A 22 6.84 -14.12 -10.58
N ILE A 23 6.52 -13.79 -11.83
CA ILE A 23 6.34 -12.41 -12.30
C ILE A 23 4.85 -12.21 -12.54
N LEU A 24 4.28 -11.20 -11.89
CA LEU A 24 2.91 -10.78 -12.15
C LEU A 24 2.93 -9.65 -13.17
N THR A 25 2.14 -9.78 -14.23
CA THR A 25 1.96 -8.75 -15.25
C THR A 25 0.47 -8.45 -15.39
N SER A 26 0.12 -7.28 -15.91
CA SER A 26 -1.28 -6.93 -16.12
C SER A 26 -1.44 -6.06 -17.36
N THR A 27 -2.47 -6.37 -18.14
CA THR A 27 -2.99 -5.53 -19.24
C THR A 27 -4.30 -4.84 -18.85
N GLU A 28 -4.89 -5.19 -17.71
CA GLU A 28 -6.20 -4.70 -17.26
C GLU A 28 -6.10 -3.53 -16.29
N MET A 29 -5.05 -3.49 -15.46
CA MET A 29 -4.82 -2.44 -14.49
C MET A 29 -3.33 -2.09 -14.39
N PRO A 30 -2.97 -0.86 -13.95
CA PRO A 30 -1.57 -0.50 -13.78
C PRO A 30 -0.89 -1.39 -12.73
N ILE A 31 0.31 -1.88 -13.05
CA ILE A 31 1.05 -2.78 -12.16
C ILE A 31 1.37 -2.15 -10.79
N LYS A 32 1.53 -0.82 -10.74
CA LYS A 32 1.74 -0.07 -9.49
C LYS A 32 0.48 -0.03 -8.62
N TYR A 33 -0.72 -0.01 -9.22
CA TYR A 33 -1.95 -0.17 -8.46
C TYR A 33 -2.03 -1.56 -7.81
N LEU A 34 -1.71 -2.60 -8.58
CA LEU A 34 -1.66 -3.96 -8.04
C LEU A 34 -0.61 -4.11 -6.94
N LEU A 35 0.57 -3.50 -7.10
CA LEU A 35 1.61 -3.47 -6.08
C LEU A 35 1.11 -2.84 -4.76
N ALA A 36 0.37 -1.73 -4.85
CA ALA A 36 -0.22 -1.06 -3.69
C ALA A 36 -1.22 -1.96 -2.95
N LEU A 37 -2.13 -2.60 -3.69
CA LEU A 37 -3.09 -3.53 -3.09
C LEU A 37 -2.37 -4.72 -2.44
N LEU A 38 -1.49 -5.38 -3.17
CA LEU A 38 -0.83 -6.60 -2.70
C LEU A 38 0.04 -6.37 -1.47
N ASN A 39 0.70 -5.22 -1.32
CA ASN A 39 1.47 -4.90 -0.13
C ASN A 39 0.65 -4.28 1.02
N SER A 40 -0.67 -4.13 0.87
CA SER A 40 -1.51 -3.57 1.93
C SER A 40 -1.75 -4.55 3.07
N LYS A 41 -2.00 -4.01 4.27
CA LYS A 41 -2.39 -4.78 5.45
C LYS A 41 -3.67 -5.59 5.24
N LEU A 42 -4.60 -5.08 4.43
CA LEU A 42 -5.83 -5.80 4.12
C LEU A 42 -5.55 -7.09 3.35
N MET A 43 -4.66 -7.05 2.33
CA MET A 43 -4.35 -8.24 1.55
C MET A 43 -3.55 -9.26 2.36
N GLU A 44 -2.63 -8.80 3.21
CA GLU A 44 -1.92 -9.68 4.15
C GLU A 44 -2.91 -10.36 5.11
N PHE A 45 -3.81 -9.59 5.72
CA PHE A 45 -4.84 -10.10 6.62
C PHE A 45 -5.75 -11.12 5.92
N TYR A 46 -6.23 -10.79 4.71
CA TYR A 46 -7.09 -11.69 3.93
C TYR A 46 -6.39 -13.01 3.57
N PHE A 47 -5.09 -12.96 3.26
CA PHE A 47 -4.32 -14.17 2.98
C PHE A 47 -4.28 -15.12 4.19
N GLY A 48 -4.45 -14.61 5.42
CA GLY A 48 -4.56 -15.45 6.61
C GLY A 48 -5.77 -16.38 6.65
N PHE A 49 -6.82 -16.13 5.85
CA PHE A 49 -8.03 -16.96 5.79
C PHE A 49 -7.96 -18.00 4.67
N GLU A 50 -7.57 -17.56 3.48
CA GLU A 50 -7.68 -18.36 2.25
C GLU A 50 -6.31 -18.83 1.72
N GLY A 51 -5.23 -18.22 2.21
CA GLY A 51 -3.87 -18.51 1.78
C GLY A 51 -3.32 -19.81 2.37
N ILE A 52 -2.16 -20.21 1.85
CA ILE A 52 -1.43 -21.38 2.32
C ILE A 52 -0.13 -20.93 2.96
N MET A 53 0.10 -21.33 4.20
CA MET A 53 1.37 -21.14 4.91
C MET A 53 2.13 -22.47 5.02
N THR A 54 3.45 -22.42 4.99
CA THR A 54 4.28 -23.59 5.30
C THR A 54 4.23 -23.89 6.80
N ALA A 55 4.67 -25.09 7.21
CA ALA A 55 4.79 -25.43 8.63
C ALA A 55 5.69 -24.46 9.42
N GLY A 56 6.62 -23.77 8.75
CA GLY A 56 7.48 -22.74 9.35
C GLY A 56 6.88 -21.33 9.35
N GLY A 57 5.61 -21.16 8.97
CA GLY A 57 4.95 -19.86 8.94
C GLY A 57 5.31 -18.98 7.73
N ALA A 58 5.93 -19.54 6.68
CA ALA A 58 6.21 -18.78 5.46
C ALA A 58 4.98 -18.78 4.53
N PHE A 59 4.71 -17.65 3.87
CA PHE A 59 3.63 -17.52 2.89
C PHE A 59 3.94 -18.32 1.64
N THR A 60 3.02 -19.16 1.17
CA THR A 60 3.13 -19.83 -0.13
C THR A 60 2.52 -18.93 -1.20
N LEU A 61 3.34 -18.10 -1.84
CA LEU A 61 2.94 -17.17 -2.90
C LEU A 61 3.11 -17.87 -4.26
N LYS A 62 2.01 -18.43 -4.78
CA LYS A 62 1.93 -19.11 -6.08
C LYS A 62 0.63 -18.71 -6.77
N HIS A 63 0.49 -19.05 -8.05
CA HIS A 63 -0.67 -18.65 -8.84
C HIS A 63 -2.00 -18.94 -8.14
N GLU A 64 -2.18 -20.15 -7.58
CA GLU A 64 -3.45 -20.53 -6.95
C GLU A 64 -3.76 -19.69 -5.71
N THR A 65 -2.76 -19.32 -4.91
CA THR A 65 -2.98 -18.57 -3.66
C THR A 65 -3.06 -17.06 -3.88
N ILE A 66 -2.47 -16.55 -4.96
CA ILE A 66 -2.59 -15.13 -5.32
C ILE A 66 -3.91 -14.86 -6.05
N SER A 67 -4.39 -15.81 -6.85
CA SER A 67 -5.62 -15.64 -7.66
C SER A 67 -6.91 -15.54 -6.83
N ILE A 68 -6.88 -15.94 -5.56
CA ILE A 68 -8.02 -15.82 -4.64
C ILE A 68 -8.14 -14.43 -3.99
N LEU A 69 -7.08 -13.60 -4.08
CA LEU A 69 -7.09 -12.29 -3.46
C LEU A 69 -8.17 -11.42 -4.11
N PRO A 70 -8.99 -10.71 -3.32
CA PRO A 70 -10.15 -9.99 -3.84
C PRO A 70 -9.71 -8.67 -4.47
N ILE A 71 -9.14 -8.69 -5.68
CA ILE A 71 -8.66 -7.47 -6.34
C ILE A 71 -9.83 -6.66 -6.92
N LYS A 72 -10.17 -5.54 -6.30
CA LYS A 72 -11.17 -4.59 -6.83
C LYS A 72 -10.64 -3.86 -8.07
N LEU A 73 -11.29 -4.10 -9.20
CA LEU A 73 -11.12 -3.31 -10.42
C LEU A 73 -11.78 -1.94 -10.28
N LYS A 74 -11.07 -0.89 -10.67
CA LYS A 74 -11.57 0.48 -10.71
C LYS A 74 -11.24 1.12 -12.05
N SER A 75 -11.51 2.40 -12.20
CA SER A 75 -11.13 3.14 -13.41
C SER A 75 -10.82 4.60 -13.08
N GLY A 76 -10.17 5.25 -14.03
CA GLY A 76 -9.94 6.69 -13.98
C GLY A 76 -8.88 7.12 -12.95
N LYS A 77 -9.16 8.22 -12.27
CA LYS A 77 -8.19 8.98 -11.47
C LYS A 77 -7.63 8.22 -10.26
N LEU A 78 -8.35 7.21 -9.75
CA LEU A 78 -7.91 6.43 -8.59
C LEU A 78 -6.61 5.66 -8.88
N TYR A 79 -6.49 5.08 -10.08
CA TYR A 79 -5.27 4.39 -10.50
C TYR A 79 -4.05 5.32 -10.51
N SER A 80 -4.21 6.55 -10.97
CA SER A 80 -3.12 7.54 -10.94
C SER A 80 -2.73 7.90 -9.51
N THR A 81 -3.68 8.08 -8.59
CA THR A 81 -3.38 8.43 -7.19
C THR A 81 -2.56 7.33 -6.51
N PHE A 82 -2.96 6.06 -6.66
CA PHE A 82 -2.16 4.94 -6.14
C PHE A 82 -0.78 4.88 -6.78
N ALA A 83 -0.68 5.07 -8.10
CA ALA A 83 0.61 5.02 -8.79
C ALA A 83 1.57 6.13 -8.33
N VAL A 84 1.08 7.34 -8.05
CA VAL A 84 1.91 8.43 -7.52
C VAL A 84 2.47 8.07 -6.14
N LEU A 85 1.64 7.59 -5.22
CA LEU A 85 2.11 7.21 -3.88
C LEU A 85 3.07 6.02 -3.91
N VAL A 86 2.83 5.04 -4.78
CA VAL A 86 3.78 3.94 -4.99
C VAL A 86 5.12 4.46 -5.50
N ASN A 87 5.14 5.43 -6.42
CA ASN A 87 6.38 6.04 -6.85
C ASN A 87 7.11 6.73 -5.67
N TYR A 88 6.39 7.43 -4.80
CA TYR A 88 6.99 8.03 -3.60
C TYR A 88 7.62 6.96 -2.70
N VAL A 89 6.89 5.88 -2.40
CA VAL A 89 7.39 4.76 -1.58
C VAL A 89 8.65 4.14 -2.19
N LEU A 90 8.66 3.89 -3.51
CA LEU A 90 9.81 3.34 -4.22
C LEU A 90 11.01 4.29 -4.20
N SER A 91 10.79 5.60 -4.38
CA SER A 91 11.84 6.62 -4.30
C SER A 91 12.40 6.77 -2.89
N CYS A 92 11.56 6.77 -1.85
CA CYS A 92 12.01 6.79 -0.45
C CYS A 92 12.86 5.56 -0.13
N LYS A 93 12.44 4.36 -0.57
CA LYS A 93 13.20 3.12 -0.38
C LYS A 93 14.53 3.09 -1.14
N GLY A 94 14.58 3.75 -2.30
CA GLY A 94 15.79 3.90 -3.10
C GLY A 94 16.77 4.94 -2.54
N ALA A 95 16.28 5.89 -1.72
CA ALA A 95 17.10 6.90 -1.09
C ALA A 95 18.06 6.24 -0.08
N LYS A 96 19.36 6.46 -0.24
CA LYS A 96 20.39 5.95 0.67
C LYS A 96 20.52 6.84 1.93
N SER A 97 19.39 7.21 2.54
CA SER A 97 19.34 8.11 3.69
C SER A 97 18.15 7.77 4.59
N SER A 98 18.41 7.66 5.89
CA SER A 98 17.39 7.42 6.92
C SER A 98 16.37 8.56 7.06
N ASN A 99 16.65 9.74 6.48
CA ASN A 99 15.70 10.86 6.47
C ASN A 99 14.37 10.51 5.78
N TYR A 100 14.38 9.48 4.93
CA TYR A 100 13.19 9.03 4.21
C TYR A 100 12.47 7.85 4.86
N ASP A 101 12.93 7.35 6.01
CA ASP A 101 12.27 6.24 6.73
C ASP A 101 10.86 6.64 7.19
N VAL A 102 10.70 7.85 7.75
CA VAL A 102 9.39 8.35 8.21
C VAL A 102 8.46 8.66 7.03
N PRO A 103 8.89 9.40 5.98
CA PRO A 103 8.11 9.54 4.75
C PRO A 103 7.69 8.20 4.15
N PHE A 104 8.63 7.24 4.04
CA PHE A 104 8.36 5.90 3.54
C PHE A 104 7.21 5.23 4.31
N SER A 105 7.32 5.13 5.63
CA SER A 105 6.27 4.50 6.46
C SER A 105 4.95 5.26 6.41
N TYR A 106 4.98 6.59 6.31
CA TYR A 106 3.76 7.39 6.22
C TYR A 106 3.05 7.21 4.87
N PHE A 107 3.78 7.16 3.75
CA PHE A 107 3.15 6.89 2.45
C PHE A 107 2.60 5.46 2.37
N GLU A 108 3.26 4.47 2.97
CA GLU A 108 2.68 3.13 3.13
C GLU A 108 1.38 3.17 3.95
N GLN A 109 1.34 3.95 5.04
CA GLN A 109 0.13 4.14 5.84
C GLN A 109 -1.00 4.83 5.05
N ILE A 110 -0.67 5.81 4.20
CA ILE A 110 -1.66 6.43 3.30
C ILE A 110 -2.21 5.39 2.32
N ILE A 111 -1.34 4.58 1.71
CA ILE A 111 -1.76 3.50 0.79
C ILE A 111 -2.69 2.52 1.52
N ASP A 112 -2.34 2.08 2.73
CA ASP A 112 -3.21 1.24 3.55
C ASP A 112 -4.58 1.90 3.78
N GLY A 113 -4.61 3.19 4.13
CA GLY A 113 -5.87 3.93 4.31
C GLY A 113 -6.71 4.02 3.03
N MET A 114 -6.07 4.23 1.88
CA MET A 114 -6.74 4.20 0.58
C MET A 114 -7.30 2.82 0.25
N VAL A 115 -6.58 1.75 0.61
CA VAL A 115 -7.07 0.39 0.47
C VAL A 115 -8.24 0.16 1.41
N PHE A 116 -8.18 0.57 2.69
CA PHE A 116 -9.34 0.44 3.57
C PHE A 116 -10.57 1.19 3.01
N GLU A 117 -10.41 2.42 2.54
CA GLU A 117 -11.51 3.16 1.90
C GLU A 117 -12.07 2.46 0.66
N LEU A 118 -11.22 1.80 -0.12
CA LEU A 118 -11.64 1.05 -1.31
C LEU A 118 -12.50 -0.17 -0.96
N TYR A 119 -12.27 -0.80 0.19
CA TYR A 119 -12.96 -2.02 0.59
C TYR A 119 -14.12 -1.79 1.56
N PHE A 120 -14.03 -0.76 2.42
CA PHE A 120 -14.98 -0.39 3.48
C PHE A 120 -15.48 1.05 3.29
N GLU A 121 -15.92 1.36 2.07
CA GLU A 121 -16.25 2.72 1.65
C GLU A 121 -17.37 3.34 2.49
N GLU A 122 -18.37 2.54 2.90
CA GLU A 122 -19.51 2.99 3.70
C GLU A 122 -19.05 3.31 5.12
N GLU A 123 -18.31 2.40 5.76
CA GLU A 123 -17.81 2.52 7.12
C GLU A 123 -16.87 3.72 7.29
N LEU A 124 -15.96 3.95 6.32
CA LEU A 124 -15.07 5.11 6.36
C LEU A 124 -15.83 6.42 6.16
N LYS A 125 -16.85 6.46 5.30
CA LYS A 125 -17.65 7.67 5.09
C LYS A 125 -18.50 8.01 6.31
N GLU A 126 -19.15 7.01 6.90
CA GLU A 126 -19.97 7.16 8.10
C GLU A 126 -19.15 7.65 9.29
N ALA A 127 -17.93 7.12 9.45
CA ALA A 127 -17.00 7.56 10.49
C ALA A 127 -16.30 8.90 10.18
N GLY A 128 -16.48 9.47 8.98
CA GLY A 128 -15.80 10.68 8.52
C GLY A 128 -14.27 10.50 8.39
N ARG A 129 -13.82 9.29 8.06
CA ARG A 129 -12.40 8.88 7.96
C ARG A 129 -11.91 8.67 6.53
N ASP A 130 -12.68 9.09 5.54
CA ASP A 130 -12.25 9.04 4.14
C ASP A 130 -11.00 9.89 3.88
N VAL A 131 -10.07 9.38 3.07
CA VAL A 131 -8.78 10.00 2.72
C VAL A 131 -8.68 10.32 1.24
N LEU A 132 -9.33 9.56 0.35
CA LEU A 132 -9.16 9.66 -1.10
C LEU A 132 -9.50 11.05 -1.66
N LYS A 133 -10.54 11.70 -1.12
CA LYS A 133 -10.94 13.04 -1.59
C LYS A 133 -9.86 14.10 -1.37
N TYR A 134 -8.97 13.90 -0.40
CA TYR A 134 -7.86 14.80 -0.06
C TYR A 134 -6.55 14.48 -0.80
N LEU A 135 -6.51 13.43 -1.61
CA LEU A 135 -5.33 12.95 -2.33
C LEU A 135 -5.44 13.19 -3.85
N THR A 136 -6.37 14.05 -4.27
CA THR A 136 -6.66 14.28 -5.69
C THR A 136 -5.69 15.24 -6.38
N ASP A 137 -4.82 15.89 -5.60
CA ASP A 137 -3.88 16.95 -6.01
C ASP A 137 -2.40 16.58 -5.83
N LEU A 138 -2.10 15.30 -5.58
CA LEU A 138 -0.71 14.81 -5.45
C LEU A 138 0.12 15.14 -6.69
N LYS A 139 1.34 15.64 -6.47
CA LYS A 139 2.27 16.01 -7.53
C LYS A 139 3.02 14.79 -8.06
N PRO A 140 2.75 14.30 -9.28
CA PRO A 140 3.44 13.11 -9.79
C PRO A 140 4.94 13.37 -9.92
N ILE A 141 5.74 12.33 -9.64
CA ILE A 141 7.14 12.26 -10.04
C ILE A 141 7.28 11.37 -11.28
N THR A 142 8.24 11.69 -12.13
CA THR A 142 8.45 11.04 -13.43
C THR A 142 9.91 10.65 -13.63
N ASP A 143 10.18 9.75 -14.57
CA ASP A 143 11.52 9.19 -14.76
C ASP A 143 12.53 10.18 -15.37
N ASP A 144 12.05 11.29 -15.96
CA ASP A 144 12.88 12.39 -16.48
C ASP A 144 13.40 13.34 -15.39
N MET A 145 12.88 13.26 -14.17
CA MET A 145 13.37 14.03 -13.02
C MET A 145 14.62 13.38 -12.41
N SER A 146 15.56 14.21 -11.93
CA SER A 146 16.68 13.73 -11.12
C SER A 146 16.19 13.19 -9.77
N ASP A 147 17.02 12.36 -9.10
CA ASP A 147 16.67 11.84 -7.78
C ASP A 147 16.42 12.97 -6.77
N GLU A 148 17.20 14.06 -6.84
CA GLU A 148 17.04 15.24 -6.00
C GLU A 148 15.69 15.92 -6.24
N GLN A 149 15.29 16.12 -7.51
CA GLN A 149 14.00 16.74 -7.85
C GLN A 149 12.82 15.89 -7.38
N LYS A 150 12.93 14.55 -7.50
CA LYS A 150 11.90 13.62 -6.99
C LYS A 150 11.78 13.76 -5.48
N LEU A 151 12.91 13.77 -4.78
CA LEU A 151 12.94 13.86 -3.32
C LEU A 151 12.43 15.21 -2.79
N GLU A 152 12.70 16.32 -3.48
CA GLU A 152 12.13 17.63 -3.14
C GLU A 152 10.60 17.64 -3.23
N ILE A 153 10.04 17.03 -4.28
CA ILE A 153 8.58 16.89 -4.43
C ILE A 153 8.02 16.01 -3.29
N ILE A 154 8.67 14.88 -3.03
CA ILE A 154 8.27 13.95 -1.96
C ILE A 154 8.30 14.63 -0.59
N GLU A 155 9.34 15.40 -0.28
CA GLU A 155 9.46 16.13 0.98
C GLU A 155 8.37 17.20 1.11
N SER A 156 8.08 17.94 0.04
CA SER A 156 7.00 18.92 0.01
C SER A 156 5.64 18.27 0.26
N GLU A 157 5.34 17.15 -0.40
CA GLU A 157 4.07 16.43 -0.23
C GLU A 157 3.98 15.74 1.13
N PHE A 158 5.08 15.18 1.65
CA PHE A 158 5.15 14.64 2.99
C PHE A 158 4.83 15.72 4.02
N ASN A 159 5.50 16.87 3.98
CA ASN A 159 5.28 17.95 4.95
C ASN A 159 3.83 18.47 4.90
N ARG A 160 3.22 18.55 3.71
CA ARG A 160 1.82 18.94 3.54
C ARG A 160 0.86 17.91 4.16
N LEU A 161 1.01 16.64 3.78
CA LEU A 161 0.09 15.56 4.17
C LEU A 161 0.28 15.10 5.61
N TYR A 162 1.49 15.27 6.14
CA TYR A 162 1.86 14.95 7.51
C TYR A 162 1.64 16.12 8.46
N ASP A 163 1.10 17.27 8.01
CA ASP A 163 0.71 18.33 8.93
C ASP A 163 -0.38 17.82 9.90
N LYS A 164 -0.29 18.19 11.18
CA LYS A 164 -1.20 17.71 12.24
C LYS A 164 -2.66 18.10 11.99
N ASP A 165 -2.89 19.20 11.28
CA ASP A 165 -4.22 19.72 10.97
C ASP A 165 -4.69 19.21 9.59
N HIS A 166 -3.83 18.49 8.85
CA HIS A 166 -4.19 17.91 7.57
C HIS A 166 -5.23 16.78 7.75
N PRO A 167 -6.35 16.79 6.98
CA PRO A 167 -7.40 15.79 7.11
C PRO A 167 -6.92 14.35 6.91
N VAL A 168 -5.98 14.10 5.98
CA VAL A 168 -5.40 12.76 5.77
C VAL A 168 -4.72 12.24 7.03
N ARG A 169 -3.86 13.03 7.68
CA ARG A 169 -3.16 12.62 8.91
C ARG A 169 -4.14 12.30 10.02
N ASN A 170 -5.12 13.18 10.24
CA ASN A 170 -6.15 13.01 11.25
C ASN A 170 -6.99 11.75 10.98
N ASN A 171 -7.43 11.55 9.74
CA ASN A 171 -8.28 10.43 9.37
C ASN A 171 -7.55 9.10 9.47
N LEU A 172 -6.27 9.04 9.08
CA LEU A 172 -5.44 7.85 9.27
C LEU A 172 -5.20 7.52 10.74
N PHE A 173 -4.93 8.55 11.56
CA PHE A 173 -4.68 8.38 13.00
C PHE A 173 -5.91 7.82 13.71
N TYR A 174 -7.11 8.31 13.39
CA TYR A 174 -8.37 7.85 13.98
C TYR A 174 -9.06 6.73 13.20
N MET A 175 -8.41 6.17 12.17
CA MET A 175 -8.98 5.10 11.36
C MET A 175 -9.25 3.83 12.19
N ASP A 176 -8.52 3.65 13.28
CA ASP A 176 -8.66 2.55 14.25
C ASP A 176 -9.87 2.73 15.19
N SER A 177 -10.73 3.71 14.92
CA SER A 177 -12.07 3.77 15.49
C SER A 177 -13.09 2.90 14.75
N ILE A 178 -12.76 2.44 13.54
CA ILE A 178 -13.62 1.58 12.71
C ILE A 178 -13.34 0.11 13.06
N PRO A 179 -14.35 -0.66 13.51
CA PRO A 179 -14.15 -2.05 13.99
C PRO A 179 -13.42 -2.95 13.00
N GLU A 180 -13.80 -2.93 11.73
CA GLU A 180 -13.23 -3.76 10.67
C GLU A 180 -11.72 -3.51 10.54
N ILE A 181 -11.30 -2.25 10.63
CA ILE A 181 -9.91 -1.84 10.48
C ILE A 181 -9.09 -2.23 11.72
N ARG A 182 -9.68 -2.13 12.92
CA ARG A 182 -9.06 -2.60 14.17
C ARG A 182 -8.75 -4.08 14.11
N ILE A 183 -9.71 -4.88 13.63
CA ILE A 183 -9.56 -6.33 13.45
C ILE A 183 -8.41 -6.62 12.48
N ILE A 184 -8.40 -5.96 11.32
CA ILE A 184 -7.35 -6.14 10.30
C ILE A 184 -5.96 -5.79 10.86
N LYS A 185 -5.86 -4.71 11.63
CA LYS A 185 -4.60 -4.30 12.28
C LYS A 185 -4.24 -5.12 13.52
N GLY A 186 -5.10 -6.06 13.93
CA GLY A 186 -4.88 -6.92 15.08
C GLY A 186 -5.01 -6.23 16.44
N LEU A 187 -5.66 -5.07 16.50
CA LEU A 187 -5.78 -4.26 17.73
C LEU A 187 -6.80 -4.80 18.74
N ASP A 188 -7.61 -5.78 18.34
CA ASP A 188 -8.62 -6.40 19.21
C ASP A 188 -8.17 -7.76 19.77
N LYS A 189 -7.00 -8.27 19.36
CA LYS A 189 -6.47 -9.58 19.81
C LYS A 189 -5.94 -9.59 21.25
N ASP A 190 -5.93 -8.44 21.92
CA ASP A 190 -5.48 -8.28 23.31
C ASP A 190 -6.64 -8.26 24.33
N ALA A 191 -7.89 -8.51 23.92
CA ALA A 191 -9.05 -8.54 24.83
C ALA A 191 -9.26 -9.90 25.55
N ASP A 192 -8.57 -10.97 25.11
CA ASP A 192 -8.75 -12.34 25.61
C ASP A 192 -7.46 -12.97 26.20
N LYS A 193 -6.55 -12.16 26.77
CA LYS A 193 -5.40 -12.66 27.56
C LYS A 193 -5.43 -12.20 29.01
#